data_AF-A0A918PGA6-F1
#
_entry.id   AF-A0A918PGA6-F1
#
_cell.length_a   1.000
_cell.length_b   1.000
_cell.length_c   1.000
_cell.angle_alpha   90.00
_cell.angle_beta   90.00
_cell.angle_gamma   90.00
#
_symmetry.space_group_name_H-M   'P 1'
#
loop_
_entity.id
_entity.type
_entity.pdbx_description
1 polymer ?
#
loop_
_entity_poly.entity_id
_entity_poly.type
_entity_poly.pdbx_seq_one_letter_code
_entity_poly.pdbx_strand_id
1 'polypeptide(L)'
;MLVSAVQQVVQHVQQQRLASGVADGFIIIVHPLQGHARHVVLRINNQLRVLQAATPEALEDVQRAFAYQQPVIGVWDTQSPHVLRSVRIQRI
;
A
#
# COMPACT_ATOMS: atom_id res chain seq x y z
N MET A 1 -22.71 -28.14 -2.74
CA MET A 1 -22.52 -27.00 -1.81
C MET A 1 -21.15 -26.33 -1.91
N LEU A 2 -20.06 -27.02 -2.30
CA LEU A 2 -18.73 -26.39 -2.47
C LEU A 2 -18.68 -25.32 -3.58
N VAL A 3 -19.43 -25.51 -4.68
CA VAL A 3 -19.42 -24.60 -5.84
C VAL A 3 -19.96 -23.20 -5.48
N SER A 4 -20.98 -23.14 -4.63
CA SER A 4 -21.64 -21.89 -4.22
C SER A 4 -20.75 -21.05 -3.31
N ALA A 5 -20.03 -21.68 -2.38
CA ALA A 5 -19.09 -20.98 -1.49
C ALA A 5 -17.91 -20.39 -2.28
N VAL A 6 -17.36 -21.15 -3.26
CA VAL A 6 -16.28 -20.65 -4.12
C VAL A 6 -16.77 -19.49 -4.99
N GLN A 7 -17.99 -19.56 -5.53
CA GLN A 7 -18.57 -18.46 -6.31
C GLN A 7 -18.80 -17.19 -5.48
N GLN A 8 -19.23 -17.31 -4.23
CA GLN A 8 -19.39 -16.16 -3.33
C GLN A 8 -18.04 -15.52 -2.97
N VAL A 9 -16.99 -16.33 -2.76
CA VAL A 9 -15.63 -15.82 -2.53
C VAL A 9 -15.10 -15.10 -3.78
N VAL A 10 -15.30 -15.65 -4.97
CA VAL A 10 -14.87 -15.01 -6.23
C VAL A 10 -15.60 -13.68 -6.46
N GLN A 11 -16.90 -13.61 -6.18
CA GLN A 11 -17.66 -12.35 -6.29
C GLN A 11 -17.23 -11.29 -5.27
N HIS A 12 -16.90 -11.68 -4.03
CA HIS A 12 -16.36 -10.76 -3.03
C HIS A 12 -14.99 -10.20 -3.42
N VAL A 13 -14.12 -11.02 -4.02
CA VAL A 13 -12.79 -10.58 -4.50
C VAL A 13 -12.91 -9.69 -5.74
N GLN A 14 -13.86 -9.94 -6.63
CA GLN A 14 -14.10 -9.12 -7.82
C GLN A 14 -14.74 -7.74 -7.53
N GLN A 15 -15.32 -7.52 -6.34
CA GLN A 15 -15.89 -6.23 -5.95
C GLN A 15 -14.82 -5.19 -5.56
N GLN A 16 -13.64 -5.62 -5.11
CA GLN A 16 -12.53 -4.72 -4.85
C GLN A 16 -11.81 -4.42 -6.17
N ARG A 17 -12.27 -3.38 -6.86
CA ARG A 17 -11.56 -2.86 -8.03
C ARG A 17 -10.24 -2.27 -7.56
N LEU A 18 -9.20 -3.10 -7.54
CA LEU A 18 -7.86 -2.69 -7.17
C LEU A 18 -7.20 -1.91 -8.30
N ALA A 19 -6.41 -0.91 -7.94
CA ALA A 19 -5.50 -0.21 -8.82
C ALA A 19 -4.10 -0.21 -8.19
N SER A 20 -3.08 -0.02 -9.04
CA SER A 20 -1.69 0.06 -8.61
C SER A 20 -0.93 1.12 -9.38
N GLY A 21 0.21 1.53 -8.84
CA GLY A 21 1.09 2.50 -9.47
C GLY A 21 2.43 2.63 -8.76
N VAL A 22 3.41 3.13 -9.49
CA VAL A 22 4.76 3.39 -8.97
C VAL A 22 4.77 4.73 -8.26
N ALA A 23 5.30 4.75 -7.04
CA ALA A 23 5.44 5.97 -6.27
C ALA A 23 6.65 6.78 -6.74
N ASP A 24 6.45 8.09 -6.87
CA ASP A 24 7.48 9.07 -7.25
C ASP A 24 7.94 9.92 -6.05
N GLY A 25 7.42 9.63 -4.86
CA GLY A 25 7.79 10.27 -3.60
C GLY A 25 7.12 9.60 -2.40
N PHE A 26 7.62 9.89 -1.21
CA PHE A 26 7.06 9.36 0.04
C PHE A 26 7.18 10.35 1.20
N ILE A 27 6.34 10.15 2.22
CA ILE A 27 6.41 10.84 3.51
C ILE A 27 6.32 9.78 4.61
N ILE A 28 7.25 9.85 5.55
CA ILE A 28 7.31 8.96 6.72
C ILE A 28 7.57 9.80 7.97
N ILE A 29 6.82 9.54 9.03
CA ILE A 29 7.11 10.07 10.37
C ILE A 29 8.03 9.08 11.07
N VAL A 30 9.31 9.44 11.18
CA VAL A 30 10.37 8.54 11.70
C VAL A 30 10.13 8.17 13.16
N HIS A 31 9.55 9.08 13.95
CA HIS A 31 9.20 8.85 15.35
C HIS A 31 7.72 9.18 15.58
N PRO A 32 6.81 8.21 15.40
CA PRO A 32 5.41 8.41 15.78
C PRO A 32 5.32 8.62 17.29
N LEU A 33 4.33 9.39 17.72
CA LEU A 33 3.99 9.49 19.14
C LEU A 33 3.66 8.10 19.69
N GLN A 34 4.00 7.85 20.96
CA GLN A 34 3.63 6.62 21.66
C GLN A 34 2.13 6.35 21.49
N GLY A 35 1.78 5.09 21.19
CA GLY A 35 0.40 4.66 20.95
C GLY A 35 -0.21 5.05 19.60
N HIS A 36 0.50 5.76 18.72
CA HIS A 36 -0.01 6.14 17.40
C HIS A 36 0.44 5.16 16.31
N ALA A 37 -0.46 4.93 15.35
CA ALA A 37 -0.14 4.12 14.18
C ALA A 37 0.97 4.80 13.34
N ARG A 38 1.89 3.98 12.87
CA ARG A 38 2.87 4.36 11.84
C ARG A 38 2.18 4.42 10.49
N HIS A 39 2.63 5.35 9.67
CA HIS A 39 2.09 5.56 8.33
C HIS A 39 3.24 5.62 7.33
N VAL A 40 3.05 4.95 6.19
CA VAL A 40 3.79 5.24 4.97
C VAL A 40 2.84 6.00 4.06
N VAL A 41 3.21 7.20 3.64
CA VAL A 41 2.47 7.92 2.60
C VAL A 41 3.27 7.85 1.31
N LEU A 42 2.64 7.38 0.24
CA LEU A 42 3.22 7.37 -1.10
C LEU A 42 2.53 8.41 -1.97
N ARG A 43 3.30 9.13 -2.79
CA ARG A 43 2.79 9.95 -3.89
C ARG A 43 2.82 9.11 -5.17
N ILE A 44 1.66 8.87 -5.76
CA ILE A 44 1.48 8.11 -7.00
C ILE A 44 0.55 8.93 -7.89
N ASN A 45 0.94 9.22 -9.13
CA ASN A 45 0.16 10.05 -10.07
C ASN A 45 -0.29 11.39 -9.43
N ASN A 46 0.64 12.06 -8.75
CA ASN A 46 0.40 13.33 -8.03
C ASN A 46 -0.67 13.27 -6.92
N GLN A 47 -1.04 12.07 -6.45
CA GLN A 47 -1.98 11.86 -5.34
C GLN A 47 -1.30 11.15 -4.18
N LEU A 48 -1.54 11.63 -2.95
CA LEU A 48 -1.06 11.01 -1.73
C LEU A 48 -1.97 9.85 -1.32
N ARG A 49 -1.35 8.72 -0.95
CA ARG A 49 -2.02 7.51 -0.48
C ARG A 49 -1.32 6.98 0.75
N VAL A 50 -2.08 6.58 1.75
CA VAL A 50 -1.56 6.16 3.06
C VAL A 50 -1.71 4.67 3.28
N LEU A 51 -0.60 4.01 3.62
CA LEU A 51 -0.61 2.70 4.26
C LEU A 51 -0.75 2.94 5.76
N GLN A 52 -1.90 2.55 6.31
CA GLN A 52 -2.18 2.65 7.74
C GLN A 52 -1.50 1.50 8.50
N ALA A 53 -1.16 1.76 9.77
CA ALA A 53 -0.54 0.78 10.66
C ALA A 53 0.68 0.07 10.04
N ALA A 54 1.53 0.83 9.35
CA ALA A 54 2.74 0.31 8.74
C ALA A 54 3.69 -0.28 9.80
N THR A 55 4.30 -1.43 9.51
CA THR A 55 5.30 -2.00 10.41
C THR A 55 6.61 -1.20 10.34
N PRO A 56 7.49 -1.27 11.36
CA PRO A 56 8.85 -0.71 11.27
C PRO A 56 9.58 -1.15 10.00
N GLU A 57 9.47 -2.44 9.67
CA GLU A 57 10.14 -3.03 8.52
C GLU A 57 9.63 -2.39 7.22
N ALA A 58 8.33 -2.16 7.08
CA ALA A 58 7.75 -1.51 5.90
C ALA A 58 8.25 -0.06 5.72
N LEU A 59 8.47 0.68 6.82
CA LEU A 59 9.03 2.04 6.76
C LEU A 59 10.47 2.01 6.26
N GLU A 60 11.30 1.14 6.85
CA GLU A 60 12.71 0.98 6.47
C GLU A 60 12.84 0.51 5.02
N ASP A 61 12.02 -0.46 4.61
CA ASP A 61 12.01 -1.00 3.27
C ASP A 61 11.67 0.09 2.24
N VAL A 62 10.67 0.93 2.50
CA VAL A 62 10.32 2.05 1.61
C VAL A 62 11.43 3.09 1.56
N GLN A 63 11.99 3.50 2.70
CA GLN A 63 13.13 4.43 2.72
C GLN A 63 14.31 3.90 1.92
N ARG A 64 14.65 2.63 2.12
CA ARG A 64 15.74 1.95 1.43
C ARG A 64 15.49 1.85 -0.08
N ALA A 65 14.28 1.48 -0.48
CA ALA A 65 13.92 1.38 -1.88
C ALA A 65 14.08 2.72 -2.61
N PHE A 66 13.60 3.82 -2.01
CA PHE A 66 13.81 5.15 -2.58
C PHE A 66 15.29 5.56 -2.61
N ALA A 67 16.08 5.23 -1.58
CA ALA A 67 17.51 5.52 -1.56
C ALA A 67 18.30 4.78 -2.66
N TYR A 68 17.90 3.55 -3.00
CA TYR A 68 18.50 2.75 -4.07
C TYR A 68 17.76 2.82 -5.40
N GLN A 69 16.84 3.77 -5.57
CA GLN A 69 16.06 3.95 -6.81
C GLN A 69 15.30 2.66 -7.24
N GLN A 70 14.91 1.82 -6.28
CA GLN A 70 14.08 0.65 -6.52
C GLN A 70 12.60 1.07 -6.64
N PRO A 71 11.83 0.54 -7.59
CA PRO A 71 10.42 0.87 -7.72
C PRO A 71 9.62 0.48 -6.47
N VAL A 72 8.92 1.46 -5.90
CA VAL A 72 7.95 1.25 -4.81
C VAL A 72 6.55 1.29 -5.41
N ILE A 73 5.84 0.17 -5.38
CA ILE A 73 4.51 0.01 -5.96
C ILE A 73 3.47 0.03 -4.85
N GLY A 74 2.54 0.98 -4.90
CA GLY A 74 1.36 0.99 -4.04
C GLY A 74 0.19 0.28 -4.71
N VAL A 75 -0.62 -0.43 -3.92
CA VAL A 75 -1.89 -1.02 -4.35
C VAL A 75 -3.01 -0.44 -3.49
N TRP A 76 -4.11 0.00 -4.11
CA TRP A 76 -5.25 0.57 -3.41
C TRP A 76 -6.57 0.07 -3.98
N ASP A 77 -7.64 0.20 -3.19
CA ASP A 77 -9.00 0.02 -3.67
C ASP A 77 -9.49 1.31 -4.34
N THR A 78 -10.03 1.23 -5.55
CA THR A 78 -10.51 2.41 -6.29
C THR A 78 -11.69 3.12 -5.63
N GLN A 79 -12.43 2.45 -4.74
CA GLN A 79 -13.46 3.07 -3.89
C GLN A 79 -12.87 3.87 -2.73
N SER A 80 -11.62 3.60 -2.35
CA SER A 80 -10.87 4.32 -1.31
C SER A 80 -9.48 4.73 -1.82
N PRO A 81 -9.42 5.62 -2.82
CA PRO A 81 -8.20 5.85 -3.61
C PRO A 81 -7.03 6.45 -2.82
N HIS A 82 -7.29 6.96 -1.61
CA HIS A 82 -6.29 7.52 -0.71
C HIS A 82 -5.71 6.51 0.27
N VAL A 83 -6.19 5.27 0.31
CA VAL A 83 -5.77 4.25 1.28
C VAL A 83 -5.10 3.08 0.55
N LEU A 84 -3.85 2.83 0.90
CA LEU A 84 -3.09 1.68 0.40
C LEU A 84 -3.55 0.42 1.13
N ARG A 85 -3.77 -0.64 0.34
CA ARG A 85 -3.96 -2.01 0.82
C ARG A 85 -2.62 -2.71 1.02
N SER A 86 -1.64 -2.40 0.18
CA SER A 86 -0.28 -2.92 0.31
C SER A 86 0.74 -2.02 -0.39
N VAL A 87 2.00 -2.22 -0.02
CA VAL A 87 3.18 -1.65 -0.69
C VAL A 87 4.10 -2.81 -1.05
N ARG A 88 4.64 -2.80 -2.26
CA ARG A 88 5.57 -3.80 -2.76
C ARG A 88 6.80 -3.11 -3.32
N ILE A 89 7.98 -3.61 -2.96
CA ILE A 89 9.25 -3.16 -3.56
C ILE A 89 9.62 -4.14 -4.66
N GLN A 90 9.84 -3.63 -5.86
CA GLN A 90 10.35 -4.43 -6.96
C GLN A 90 11.87 -4.40 -6.92
N ARG A 91 12.47 -5.54 -6.54
CA ARG A 91 13.92 -5.76 -6.57
C ARG A 91 14.28 -6.34 -7.95
N ILE A 92 15.39 -5.86 -8.52
CA ILE A 92 15.97 -6.34 -9.77
C ILE A 92 16.91 -7.51 -9.50
#